data_AF-A0A8S2K3J3-F1
#
_entry.id   AF-A0A8S2K3J3-F1
#
_cell.length_a   1.000
_cell.length_b   1.000
_cell.length_c   1.000
_cell.angle_alpha   90.00
_cell.angle_beta   90.00
_cell.angle_gamma   90.00
#
_symmetry.space_group_name_H-M   'P 1'
#
loop_
_entity.id
_entity.type
_entity.pdbx_description
1 polymer ?
#
loop_
_entity_poly.entity_id
_entity_poly.type
_entity_poly.pdbx_seq_one_letter_code
_entity_poly.pdbx_strand_id
1 'polypeptide(L)'
;MTTVEFGGGPTLEACQQFANLKDGSEIPKYTGHIHQLRFRQGHTYGEETHILSKEFPHLVKRSKSDAVKYDQPDPYVTRDFPDGLIPGYTEDRRPFVEPPMPGYYGYVPRMVPIGVGLGSRYHEATKKSLHRFAVETTNSMTNFPTIVDNQSSSTDYATRPDYTRSLIDFTQARPKSGSSFKIYNRTGMVPKYTGYLPQRKYRVGQTFGDTTRGLPVCSDLSSGFL
;
A
#
# COMPACT_ATOMS: atom_id res chain seq x y z
N MET A 1 18.06 43.71 23.63
CA MET A 1 17.69 42.28 23.55
C MET A 1 17.19 42.02 22.14
N THR A 2 18.00 41.39 21.30
CA THR A 2 17.62 40.97 19.94
C THR A 2 17.11 39.53 20.02
N THR A 3 15.82 39.34 19.89
CA THR A 3 15.16 38.03 19.83
C THR A 3 15.51 37.36 18.50
N VAL A 4 16.42 36.40 18.54
CA VAL A 4 16.73 35.55 17.39
C VAL A 4 15.66 34.47 17.33
N GLU A 5 14.69 34.63 16.43
CA GLU A 5 13.70 33.59 16.16
C GLU A 5 14.37 32.43 15.42
N PHE A 6 14.44 31.29 16.11
CA PHE A 6 14.90 30.01 15.57
C PHE A 6 13.88 29.48 14.56
N GLY A 7 14.27 29.30 13.29
CA GLY A 7 13.60 28.35 12.39
C GLY A 7 12.84 28.90 11.18
N GLY A 8 12.95 30.18 10.84
CA GLY A 8 12.46 30.70 9.56
C GLY A 8 13.55 30.68 8.49
N GLY A 9 13.33 30.01 7.36
CA GLY A 9 14.16 30.22 6.18
C GLY A 9 14.14 31.70 5.73
N PRO A 10 15.01 32.12 4.80
CA PRO A 10 15.05 33.51 4.34
C PRO A 10 13.67 33.96 3.84
N THR A 11 13.25 35.17 4.24
CA THR A 11 11.95 35.73 3.84
C THR A 11 11.88 35.92 2.32
N LEU A 12 10.66 36.01 1.78
CA LEU A 12 10.45 36.18 0.33
C LEU A 12 11.13 37.45 -0.19
N GLU A 13 11.00 38.56 0.55
CA GLU A 13 11.67 39.83 0.25
C GLU A 13 13.20 39.71 0.30
N ALA A 14 13.75 39.02 1.31
CA ALA A 14 15.20 38.80 1.40
C ALA A 14 15.72 37.96 0.21
N CYS A 15 14.93 36.98 -0.24
CA CYS A 15 15.27 36.17 -1.42
C CYS A 15 15.22 36.98 -2.72
N GLN A 16 14.24 37.88 -2.87
CA GLN A 16 14.13 38.78 -4.02
C GLN A 16 15.29 39.78 -4.06
N GLN A 17 15.63 40.37 -2.91
CA GLN A 17 16.78 41.28 -2.76
C GLN A 17 18.10 40.56 -3.04
N PHE A 18 18.31 39.37 -2.48
CA PHE A 18 19.52 38.58 -2.71
C PHE A 18 19.76 38.31 -4.20
N ALA A 19 18.69 38.00 -4.94
CA ALA A 19 18.78 37.72 -6.36
C ALA A 19 18.66 38.98 -7.25
N ASN A 20 18.61 40.19 -6.67
CA ASN A 20 18.47 41.47 -7.37
C ASN A 20 17.31 41.50 -8.38
N LEU A 21 16.16 40.93 -8.01
CA LEU A 21 14.96 40.90 -8.86
C LEU A 21 14.30 42.27 -8.94
N LYS A 22 13.71 42.59 -10.10
CA LYS A 22 12.87 43.78 -10.29
C LYS A 22 11.58 43.62 -9.47
N ASP A 23 10.97 44.73 -9.07
CA ASP A 23 9.71 44.69 -8.30
C ASP A 23 8.59 43.95 -9.04
N GLY A 24 7.80 43.13 -8.35
CA GLY A 24 6.78 42.28 -8.99
C GLY A 24 7.32 41.09 -9.81
N SER A 25 8.62 40.78 -9.72
CA SER A 25 9.18 39.53 -10.25
C SER A 25 8.95 38.38 -9.26
N GLU A 26 8.67 37.19 -9.78
CA GLU A 26 8.52 35.99 -8.98
C GLU A 26 9.87 35.30 -8.77
N ILE A 27 10.05 34.71 -7.59
CA ILE A 27 11.24 33.92 -7.29
C ILE A 27 11.14 32.58 -8.05
N PRO A 28 12.24 32.01 -8.57
CA PRO A 28 12.22 30.70 -9.25
C PRO A 28 11.59 29.54 -8.47
N LYS A 29 11.44 29.65 -7.15
CA LYS A 29 10.76 28.66 -6.30
C LYS A 29 9.24 28.84 -6.22
N TYR A 30 8.67 29.87 -6.84
CA TYR A 30 7.23 30.08 -6.85
C TYR A 30 6.56 28.95 -7.65
N THR A 31 5.70 28.17 -6.98
CA THR A 31 5.00 27.01 -7.56
C THR A 31 3.55 27.31 -7.94
N GLY A 32 3.08 28.54 -7.73
CA GLY A 32 1.72 28.94 -8.06
C GLY A 32 1.52 29.20 -9.55
N HIS A 33 0.27 29.45 -9.94
CA HIS A 33 -0.04 29.80 -11.32
C HIS A 33 0.41 31.23 -11.65
N ILE A 34 1.04 31.40 -12.82
CA ILE A 34 1.33 32.70 -13.42
C ILE A 34 0.65 32.74 -14.78
N HIS A 35 -0.27 33.69 -14.93
CA HIS A 35 -1.06 33.82 -16.14
C HIS A 35 -0.15 34.11 -17.35
N GLN A 36 -0.40 33.42 -18.46
CA GLN A 36 0.32 33.55 -19.75
C GLN A 36 1.82 33.21 -19.79
N LEU A 37 2.47 32.90 -18.67
CA LEU A 37 3.91 32.57 -18.64
C LEU A 37 4.30 31.45 -19.63
N ARG A 38 3.44 30.43 -19.79
CA ARG A 38 3.70 29.30 -20.71
C ARG A 38 3.79 29.69 -22.20
N PHE A 39 3.26 30.86 -22.57
CA PHE A 39 3.21 31.33 -23.94
C PHE A 39 4.35 32.29 -24.27
N ARG A 40 5.23 32.57 -23.29
CA ARG A 40 6.36 33.47 -23.45
C ARG A 40 7.67 32.70 -23.40
N GLN A 41 8.62 33.14 -24.21
CA GLN A 41 9.91 32.49 -24.40
C GLN A 41 10.98 33.56 -24.65
N GLY A 42 12.21 33.29 -24.24
CA GLY A 42 13.37 34.14 -24.55
C GLY A 42 13.82 35.07 -23.43
N HIS A 43 13.00 35.31 -22.40
CA HIS A 43 13.41 36.06 -21.20
C HIS A 43 13.65 35.14 -20.00
N THR A 44 14.36 35.66 -18.99
CA THR A 44 14.53 34.95 -17.71
C THR A 44 13.21 34.88 -16.94
N TYR A 45 13.05 33.89 -16.07
CA TYR A 45 11.84 33.74 -15.25
C TYR A 45 11.49 35.01 -14.46
N GLY A 46 12.48 35.64 -13.82
CA GLY A 46 12.26 36.89 -13.09
C GLY A 46 11.79 38.03 -14.00
N GLU A 47 12.37 38.14 -15.19
CA GLU A 47 12.00 39.19 -16.13
C GLU A 47 10.62 38.97 -16.77
N GLU A 48 10.26 37.75 -17.17
CA GLU A 48 8.92 37.47 -17.68
C GLU A 48 7.84 37.76 -16.65
N THR A 49 8.07 37.32 -15.42
CA THR A 49 7.10 37.49 -14.33
C THR A 49 6.95 38.96 -13.93
N HIS A 50 8.03 39.74 -14.02
CA HIS A 50 7.99 41.20 -13.92
C HIS A 50 7.18 41.87 -15.02
N ILE A 51 7.32 41.43 -16.28
CA ILE A 51 6.56 42.02 -17.39
C ILE A 51 5.08 41.66 -17.25
N LEU A 52 4.78 40.41 -16.93
CA LEU A 52 3.41 39.92 -16.75
C LEU A 52 2.69 40.61 -15.59
N SER A 53 3.39 40.90 -14.48
CA SER A 53 2.80 41.62 -13.35
C SER A 53 2.42 43.07 -13.72
N LYS A 54 3.17 43.70 -14.63
CA LYS A 54 2.85 45.02 -15.19
C LYS A 54 1.75 44.99 -16.24
N GLU A 55 1.74 43.97 -17.09
CA GLU A 55 0.77 43.87 -18.19
C GLU A 55 -0.62 43.45 -17.72
N PHE A 56 -0.66 42.64 -16.67
CA PHE A 56 -1.91 42.16 -16.06
C PHE A 56 -2.03 42.63 -14.60
N PRO A 57 -2.13 43.95 -14.34
CA PRO A 57 -2.20 44.48 -12.98
C PRO A 57 -3.48 44.02 -12.25
N HIS A 58 -4.53 43.67 -12.99
CA HIS A 58 -5.77 43.12 -12.46
C HIS A 58 -5.68 41.62 -12.11
N LEU A 59 -4.62 40.94 -12.55
CA LEU A 59 -4.33 39.54 -12.21
C LEU A 59 -3.26 39.43 -11.12
N VAL A 60 -2.83 40.57 -10.55
CA VAL A 60 -2.00 40.61 -9.35
C VAL A 60 -2.67 39.73 -8.30
N LYS A 61 -1.87 38.86 -7.68
CA LYS A 61 -2.32 37.91 -6.67
C LYS A 61 -3.24 38.64 -5.71
N ARG A 62 -4.49 38.19 -5.62
CA ARG A 62 -5.36 38.58 -4.52
C ARG A 62 -4.54 38.44 -3.25
N SER A 63 -4.41 39.54 -2.51
CA SER A 63 -3.85 39.45 -1.18
C SER A 63 -4.68 38.41 -0.41
N LYS A 64 -4.10 37.75 0.59
CA LYS A 64 -4.87 36.77 1.40
C LYS A 64 -6.14 37.41 2.01
N SER A 65 -6.17 38.74 2.13
CA SER A 65 -7.31 39.57 2.51
C SER A 65 -8.38 39.78 1.41
N ASP A 66 -8.04 39.66 0.12
CA ASP A 66 -8.97 39.85 -1.01
C ASP A 66 -9.59 38.53 -1.52
N ALA A 67 -9.31 37.42 -0.84
CA ALA A 67 -10.07 36.20 -1.06
C ALA A 67 -11.54 36.51 -0.75
N VAL A 68 -12.40 36.39 -1.78
CA VAL A 68 -13.86 36.42 -1.61
C VAL A 68 -14.19 35.51 -0.44
N LYS A 69 -14.62 36.10 0.68
CA LYS A 69 -15.24 35.35 1.76
C LYS A 69 -16.51 34.80 1.16
N TYR A 70 -16.50 33.53 0.79
CA TYR A 70 -17.75 32.83 0.63
C TYR A 70 -18.43 32.89 2.01
N ASP A 71 -19.68 33.36 2.07
CA ASP A 71 -20.58 33.14 3.22
C ASP A 71 -20.96 31.65 3.32
N GLN A 72 -20.05 30.76 2.95
CA GLN A 72 -20.12 29.37 3.32
C GLN A 72 -19.48 29.29 4.71
N PRO A 73 -20.15 28.66 5.69
CA PRO A 73 -19.45 28.29 6.91
C PRO A 73 -18.23 27.49 6.47
N ASP A 74 -17.03 27.95 6.87
CA ASP A 74 -15.77 27.33 6.49
C ASP A 74 -15.91 25.80 6.66
N PRO A 75 -15.67 24.99 5.61
CA PRO A 75 -15.80 23.54 5.71
C PRO A 75 -14.84 22.93 6.74
N TYR A 76 -13.87 23.74 7.22
CA TYR A 76 -12.97 23.48 8.32
C TYR A 76 -13.17 24.41 9.52
N VAL A 77 -14.34 25.05 9.68
CA VAL A 77 -14.76 25.44 11.03
C VAL A 77 -14.77 24.13 11.81
N THR A 78 -13.71 23.92 12.57
CA THR A 78 -13.66 22.93 13.63
C THR A 78 -14.90 23.24 14.42
N ARG A 79 -15.94 22.40 14.30
CA ARG A 79 -17.11 22.51 15.19
C ARG A 79 -16.48 22.56 16.57
N ASP A 80 -16.77 23.61 17.34
CA ASP A 80 -16.23 23.72 18.69
C ASP A 80 -16.78 22.52 19.47
N PHE A 81 -15.99 21.45 19.49
CA PHE A 81 -16.29 20.28 20.26
C PHE A 81 -15.93 20.67 21.70
N PRO A 82 -16.85 20.51 22.66
CA PRO A 82 -16.67 21.00 24.02
C PRO A 82 -15.38 20.50 24.69
N ASP A 83 -14.77 19.42 24.17
CA ASP A 83 -13.51 18.83 24.65
C ASP A 83 -12.35 18.85 23.63
N GLY A 84 -12.46 19.58 22.51
CA GLY A 84 -11.41 19.64 21.46
C GLY A 84 -11.15 18.33 20.70
N LEU A 85 -11.88 17.27 21.03
CA LEU A 85 -11.79 15.96 20.40
C LEU A 85 -12.87 15.81 19.34
N ILE A 86 -12.46 15.54 18.10
CA ILE A 86 -13.36 15.14 17.02
C ILE A 86 -14.01 13.80 17.45
N PRO A 87 -15.35 13.72 17.59
CA PRO A 87 -16.02 12.48 17.95
C PRO A 87 -15.66 11.36 16.96
N GLY A 88 -14.99 10.31 17.44
CA GLY A 88 -14.49 9.19 16.63
C GLY A 88 -12.97 9.10 16.49
N TYR A 89 -12.20 10.09 16.99
CA TYR A 89 -10.73 10.06 17.05
C TYR A 89 -10.18 9.70 18.45
N THR A 90 -11.04 9.32 19.39
CA THR A 90 -10.62 8.88 20.73
C THR A 90 -9.97 7.50 20.73
N GLU A 91 -10.07 6.76 19.63
CA GLU A 91 -9.36 5.52 19.41
C GLU A 91 -8.31 5.76 18.32
N ASP A 92 -7.02 5.78 18.67
CA ASP A 92 -5.89 5.82 17.71
C ASP A 92 -5.90 4.64 16.71
N ARG A 93 -6.86 3.71 16.84
CA ARG A 93 -6.96 2.49 16.06
C ARG A 93 -8.26 2.51 15.28
N ARG A 94 -8.15 2.66 13.97
CA ARG A 94 -9.24 2.37 13.04
C ARG A 94 -9.79 0.96 13.32
N PRO A 95 -11.11 0.75 13.36
CA PRO A 95 -11.67 -0.58 13.51
C PRO A 95 -11.15 -1.50 12.42
N PHE A 96 -10.90 -2.76 12.79
CA PHE A 96 -10.32 -3.78 11.90
C PHE A 96 -11.09 -3.98 10.58
N VAL A 97 -12.38 -3.68 10.57
CA VAL A 97 -13.28 -3.82 9.43
C VAL A 97 -13.39 -2.53 8.59
N GLU A 98 -12.76 -1.44 9.03
CA GLU A 98 -12.77 -0.17 8.29
C GLU A 98 -12.01 -0.30 6.96
N PRO A 99 -12.63 0.09 5.84
CA PRO A 99 -11.94 0.13 4.56
C PRO A 99 -10.77 1.11 4.56
N PRO A 100 -9.62 0.74 3.99
CA PRO A 100 -8.53 1.67 3.78
C PRO A 100 -8.94 2.73 2.75
N MET A 101 -8.19 3.83 2.72
CA MET A 101 -8.45 4.93 1.80
C MET A 101 -8.34 4.47 0.33
N PRO A 102 -9.14 5.03 -0.58
CA PRO A 102 -8.95 4.86 -2.02
C PRO A 102 -7.51 5.22 -2.42
N GLY A 103 -6.87 4.36 -3.22
CA GLY A 103 -5.44 4.48 -3.56
C GLY A 103 -4.50 3.63 -2.69
N TYR A 104 -5.02 2.90 -1.71
CA TYR A 104 -4.26 1.87 -1.01
C TYR A 104 -3.93 0.71 -1.97
N TYR A 105 -2.62 0.42 -2.14
CA TYR A 105 -2.10 -0.63 -3.02
C TYR A 105 -1.76 -1.94 -2.29
N GLY A 106 -1.95 -1.99 -0.96
CA GLY A 106 -1.66 -3.18 -0.18
C GLY A 106 -2.71 -4.29 -0.37
N TYR A 107 -2.43 -5.45 0.21
CA TYR A 107 -3.31 -6.61 0.10
C TYR A 107 -4.56 -6.46 0.98
N VAL A 108 -5.73 -6.65 0.37
CA VAL A 108 -7.02 -6.73 1.08
C VAL A 108 -7.52 -8.18 1.05
N PRO A 109 -7.67 -8.84 2.21
CA PRO A 109 -8.12 -10.23 2.25
C PRO A 109 -9.53 -10.37 1.66
N ARG A 110 -9.74 -11.47 0.92
CA ARG A 110 -11.02 -11.87 0.30
C ARG A 110 -11.58 -10.92 -0.78
N MET A 111 -10.89 -9.84 -1.13
CA MET A 111 -11.37 -8.88 -2.13
C MET A 111 -11.37 -9.46 -3.56
N VAL A 112 -10.26 -10.08 -3.97
CA VAL A 112 -10.06 -10.60 -5.34
C VAL A 112 -10.59 -12.03 -5.54
N PRO A 113 -10.31 -13.02 -4.66
CA PRO A 113 -10.59 -14.43 -4.96
C PRO A 113 -12.07 -14.79 -5.05
N ILE A 114 -12.94 -14.04 -4.37
CA ILE A 114 -14.37 -14.36 -4.22
C ILE A 114 -15.25 -13.41 -5.06
N GLY A 115 -14.66 -12.38 -5.68
CA GLY A 115 -15.41 -11.42 -6.49
C GLY A 115 -16.43 -10.58 -5.71
N VAL A 116 -16.30 -10.50 -4.37
CA VAL A 116 -17.24 -9.80 -3.45
C VAL A 116 -17.38 -8.31 -3.79
N GLY A 117 -16.42 -7.77 -4.54
CA GLY A 117 -16.35 -6.38 -4.97
C GLY A 117 -16.61 -6.13 -6.45
N LEU A 118 -17.00 -7.15 -7.24
CA LEU A 118 -17.26 -6.94 -8.67
C LEU A 118 -18.40 -5.93 -8.86
N GLY A 119 -18.16 -4.89 -9.68
CA GLY A 119 -19.13 -3.83 -9.95
C GLY A 119 -19.39 -2.87 -8.77
N SER A 120 -18.63 -2.94 -7.67
CA SER A 120 -18.76 -2.04 -6.52
C SER A 120 -17.61 -1.02 -6.46
N ARG A 121 -17.85 0.12 -5.79
CA ARG A 121 -16.77 1.07 -5.45
C ARG A 121 -15.77 0.40 -4.51
N TYR A 122 -14.51 0.82 -4.58
CA TYR A 122 -13.42 0.28 -3.76
C TYR A 122 -13.78 0.17 -2.27
N HIS A 123 -14.29 1.26 -1.67
CA HIS A 123 -14.66 1.30 -0.26
C HIS A 123 -15.66 0.19 0.13
N GLU A 124 -16.72 0.02 -0.68
CA GLU A 124 -17.75 -1.00 -0.46
C GLU A 124 -17.21 -2.43 -0.64
N ALA A 125 -16.39 -2.63 -1.66
CA ALA A 125 -15.73 -3.90 -1.93
C ALA A 125 -14.84 -4.33 -0.75
N THR A 126 -14.02 -3.40 -0.24
CA THR A 126 -13.14 -3.67 0.90
C THR A 126 -13.91 -3.91 2.18
N LYS A 127 -14.96 -3.12 2.45
CA LYS A 127 -15.78 -3.28 3.66
C LYS A 127 -16.36 -4.69 3.75
N LYS A 128 -16.94 -5.16 2.64
CA LYS A 128 -17.52 -6.51 2.55
C LYS A 128 -16.46 -7.60 2.72
N SER A 129 -15.29 -7.42 2.12
CA SER A 129 -14.23 -8.41 2.18
C SER A 129 -13.62 -8.52 3.58
N LEU A 130 -13.39 -7.38 4.26
CA LEU A 130 -12.89 -7.35 5.64
C LEU A 130 -13.90 -7.89 6.63
N HIS A 131 -15.19 -7.55 6.49
CA HIS A 131 -16.24 -8.07 7.37
C HIS A 131 -16.36 -9.59 7.27
N ARG A 132 -16.25 -10.12 6.05
CA ARG A 132 -16.25 -11.58 5.83
C ARG A 132 -15.00 -12.23 6.42
N PHE A 133 -13.84 -11.62 6.24
CA PHE A 133 -12.60 -12.10 6.84
C PHE A 133 -12.70 -12.16 8.37
N ALA A 134 -13.26 -11.13 9.01
CA ALA A 134 -13.49 -11.09 10.45
C ALA A 134 -14.36 -12.28 10.92
N VAL A 135 -15.49 -12.53 10.26
CA VAL A 135 -16.38 -13.67 10.57
C VAL A 135 -15.67 -15.02 10.38
N GLU A 136 -14.89 -15.18 9.31
CA GLU A 136 -14.11 -16.39 9.09
C GLU A 136 -13.04 -16.60 10.16
N THR A 137 -12.38 -15.52 10.60
CA THR A 137 -11.37 -15.59 11.67
C THR A 137 -11.97 -15.96 13.02
N THR A 138 -13.14 -15.41 13.40
CA THR A 138 -13.81 -15.76 14.66
C THR A 138 -14.27 -17.22 14.64
N ASN A 139 -14.83 -17.68 13.52
CA ASN A 139 -15.26 -19.07 13.36
C ASN A 139 -14.08 -20.04 13.33
N SER A 140 -12.91 -19.63 12.84
CA SER A 140 -11.70 -20.44 12.93
C SER A 140 -11.20 -20.54 14.36
N MET A 141 -11.24 -19.44 15.13
CA MET A 141 -10.78 -19.42 16.53
C MET A 141 -11.57 -20.36 17.43
N THR A 142 -12.88 -20.49 17.23
CA THR A 142 -13.74 -21.38 18.04
C THR A 142 -13.58 -22.86 17.71
N ASN A 143 -13.02 -23.20 16.54
CA ASN A 143 -12.87 -24.58 16.08
C ASN A 143 -11.45 -25.15 16.27
N PHE A 144 -10.55 -24.42 16.93
CA PHE A 144 -9.28 -25.02 17.35
C PHE A 144 -9.54 -25.92 18.56
N PRO A 145 -9.17 -27.22 18.52
CA PRO A 145 -9.24 -28.07 19.70
C PRO A 145 -8.28 -27.49 20.75
N THR A 146 -8.82 -27.05 21.89
CA THR A 146 -8.03 -26.65 23.05
C THR A 146 -7.15 -27.84 23.44
N ILE A 147 -5.84 -27.74 23.25
CA ILE A 147 -4.89 -28.66 23.89
C ILE A 147 -4.95 -28.32 25.38
N VAL A 148 -5.55 -29.22 26.16
CA VAL A 148 -5.62 -29.12 27.62
C VAL A 148 -4.24 -29.49 28.16
N ASP A 149 -3.47 -28.49 28.59
CA ASP A 149 -2.19 -28.71 29.25
C ASP A 149 -2.43 -29.36 30.62
N ASN A 150 -2.16 -30.66 30.72
CA ASN A 150 -2.13 -31.37 31.99
C ASN A 150 -0.72 -31.32 32.59
N GLN A 151 -0.64 -30.61 33.71
CA GLN A 151 0.32 -30.71 34.83
C GLN A 151 1.70 -30.00 34.74
N SER A 152 1.75 -28.87 35.44
CA SER A 152 2.71 -28.48 36.50
C SER A 152 4.05 -29.23 36.62
N SER A 153 5.13 -28.43 36.64
CA SER A 153 6.19 -28.38 37.68
C SER A 153 7.64 -28.46 37.17
N SER A 154 8.43 -27.53 37.72
CA SER A 154 9.90 -27.53 37.93
C SER A 154 10.85 -27.49 36.72
N THR A 155 11.55 -26.35 36.69
CA THR A 155 12.94 -26.10 36.27
C THR A 155 13.85 -27.33 36.12
N ASP A 156 14.55 -27.43 34.98
CA ASP A 156 15.97 -27.83 34.93
C ASP A 156 16.61 -27.43 33.59
N TYR A 157 17.60 -26.55 33.65
CA TYR A 157 18.44 -26.14 32.51
C TYR A 157 19.55 -27.16 32.29
N ALA A 158 19.23 -28.38 31.85
CA ALA A 158 20.22 -29.30 31.31
C ALA A 158 19.51 -30.48 30.66
N THR A 159 19.56 -30.54 29.33
CA THR A 159 19.81 -31.73 28.48
C THR A 159 19.17 -31.42 27.14
N ARG A 160 20.03 -31.16 26.16
CA ARG A 160 19.66 -30.89 24.78
C ARG A 160 19.47 -32.25 24.09
N PRO A 161 18.27 -32.64 23.61
CA PRO A 161 18.16 -33.82 22.78
C PRO A 161 18.22 -33.44 21.30
N ASP A 162 19.03 -34.22 20.60
CA ASP A 162 19.36 -34.10 19.18
C ASP A 162 18.13 -34.11 18.27
N TYR A 163 18.21 -33.29 17.21
CA TYR A 163 17.27 -33.25 16.11
C TYR A 163 17.34 -34.55 15.31
N THR A 164 16.66 -35.60 15.78
CA THR A 164 16.35 -36.78 14.99
C THR A 164 14.84 -36.88 14.82
N ARG A 165 14.40 -36.33 13.69
CA ARG A 165 13.04 -36.44 13.18
C ARG A 165 12.74 -37.91 12.89
N SER A 166 12.02 -38.59 13.80
CA SER A 166 11.45 -39.92 13.54
C SER A 166 9.94 -39.95 13.81
N LEU A 167 9.21 -40.16 12.70
CA LEU A 167 8.01 -40.98 12.50
C LEU A 167 6.87 -40.98 13.56
N ILE A 168 5.91 -40.08 13.31
CA ILE A 168 4.44 -40.23 13.26
C ILE A 168 3.79 -41.48 13.91
N ASP A 169 2.75 -41.27 14.74
CA ASP A 169 1.46 -41.96 14.53
C ASP A 169 0.29 -41.19 15.15
N PHE A 170 -0.71 -40.82 14.34
CA PHE A 170 -2.06 -40.47 14.80
C PHE A 170 -3.06 -40.78 13.69
N THR A 171 -3.53 -42.02 13.72
CA THR A 171 -4.69 -42.48 12.98
C THR A 171 -5.94 -41.70 13.37
N GLN A 172 -6.69 -41.27 12.34
CA GLN A 172 -8.08 -40.82 12.30
C GLN A 172 -8.39 -39.30 12.37
N ALA A 173 -8.15 -38.62 11.24
CA ALA A 173 -9.18 -37.83 10.53
C ALA A 173 -8.64 -37.41 9.15
N ARG A 174 -9.30 -37.83 8.06
CA ARG A 174 -8.86 -37.54 6.68
C ARG A 174 -9.44 -36.19 6.21
N PRO A 175 -8.64 -35.40 5.45
CA PRO A 175 -9.14 -34.86 4.20
C PRO A 175 -8.34 -35.42 3.03
N LYS A 176 -9.06 -35.93 2.03
CA LYS A 176 -8.49 -36.43 0.78
C LYS A 176 -7.89 -35.28 -0.04
N SER A 177 -6.57 -35.12 0.02
CA SER A 177 -5.70 -35.06 -1.15
C SER A 177 -4.27 -34.90 -0.66
N GLY A 178 -3.50 -35.98 -0.70
CA GLY A 178 -2.07 -35.97 -0.40
C GLY A 178 -1.29 -35.26 -1.51
N SER A 179 -1.50 -33.95 -1.68
CA SER A 179 -0.51 -33.16 -2.40
C SER A 179 0.65 -32.94 -1.43
N SER A 180 1.65 -33.81 -1.54
CA SER A 180 3.03 -33.46 -1.19
C SER A 180 3.28 -31.98 -1.52
N PHE A 181 4.00 -31.24 -0.68
CA PHE A 181 4.50 -29.89 -0.98
C PHE A 181 5.52 -29.88 -2.15
N LYS A 182 5.28 -30.68 -3.18
CA LYS A 182 6.09 -30.81 -4.37
C LYS A 182 5.78 -29.61 -5.26
N ILE A 183 6.79 -28.76 -5.42
CA ILE A 183 6.73 -27.54 -6.24
C ILE A 183 6.39 -27.87 -7.70
N TYR A 184 6.80 -29.04 -8.18
CA TYR A 184 6.62 -29.48 -9.57
C TYR A 184 5.66 -30.67 -9.65
N ASN A 185 4.61 -30.53 -10.45
CA ASN A 185 3.59 -31.56 -10.59
C ASN A 185 3.91 -32.54 -11.74
N ARG A 186 3.63 -33.83 -11.52
CA ARG A 186 3.80 -34.91 -12.51
C ARG A 186 2.90 -34.77 -13.72
N THR A 187 1.70 -34.25 -13.51
CA THR A 187 0.71 -34.07 -14.58
C THR A 187 1.00 -32.86 -15.48
N GLY A 188 2.16 -32.23 -15.32
CA GLY A 188 2.52 -30.97 -15.97
C GLY A 188 2.16 -29.75 -15.13
N MET A 189 2.86 -28.66 -15.39
CA MET A 189 2.64 -27.39 -14.72
C MET A 189 1.50 -26.62 -15.38
N VAL A 190 0.77 -25.86 -14.57
CA VAL A 190 -0.29 -24.97 -15.07
C VAL A 190 0.36 -23.77 -15.79
N PRO A 191 -0.13 -23.33 -16.95
CA PRO A 191 0.41 -22.17 -17.67
C PRO A 191 0.50 -20.87 -16.84
N LYS A 192 -0.26 -20.77 -15.75
CA LYS A 192 -0.22 -19.66 -14.80
C LYS A 192 0.96 -19.71 -13.82
N TYR A 193 1.75 -20.79 -13.81
CA TYR A 193 2.93 -20.89 -12.97
C TYR A 193 4.02 -19.94 -13.46
N THR A 194 4.41 -19.00 -12.60
CA THR A 194 5.40 -17.96 -12.88
C THR A 194 6.80 -18.28 -12.33
N GLY A 195 6.97 -19.43 -11.67
CA GLY A 195 8.26 -19.85 -11.13
C GLY A 195 9.23 -20.40 -12.18
N TYR A 196 10.46 -20.65 -11.76
CA TYR A 196 11.50 -21.19 -12.62
C TYR A 196 11.26 -22.67 -12.95
N LEU A 197 11.34 -23.04 -14.23
CA LEU A 197 11.40 -24.43 -14.67
C LEU A 197 12.74 -24.72 -15.34
N PRO A 198 13.58 -25.58 -14.74
CA PRO A 198 14.82 -26.01 -15.36
C PRO A 198 14.56 -26.64 -16.74
N GLN A 199 15.44 -26.35 -17.70
CA GLN A 199 15.44 -26.90 -19.07
C GLN A 199 14.24 -26.54 -19.97
N ARG A 200 13.16 -25.90 -19.46
CA ARG A 200 11.99 -25.49 -20.26
C ARG A 200 12.37 -24.60 -21.44
N LYS A 201 13.33 -23.68 -21.25
CA LYS A 201 13.73 -22.70 -22.28
C LYS A 201 14.32 -23.30 -23.55
N TYR A 202 14.74 -24.57 -23.51
CA TYR A 202 15.31 -25.28 -24.65
C TYR A 202 14.30 -26.15 -25.39
N ARG A 203 13.02 -26.16 -24.95
CA ARG A 203 11.93 -26.88 -25.61
C ARG A 203 10.93 -25.89 -26.17
N VAL A 204 10.75 -25.90 -27.49
CA VAL A 204 9.87 -24.99 -28.23
C VAL A 204 8.93 -25.82 -29.11
N GLY A 205 7.73 -25.31 -29.38
CA GLY A 205 6.77 -25.93 -30.31
C GLY A 205 5.73 -26.87 -29.67
N GLN A 206 5.72 -27.02 -28.35
CA GLN A 206 4.67 -27.76 -27.63
C GLN A 206 3.89 -26.83 -26.69
N THR A 207 2.70 -27.27 -26.25
CA THR A 207 1.94 -26.54 -25.23
C THR A 207 2.70 -26.51 -23.90
N PHE A 208 2.41 -25.54 -23.03
CA PHE A 208 3.09 -25.41 -21.74
C PHE A 208 2.92 -26.67 -20.87
N GLY A 209 1.73 -27.27 -20.87
CA GLY A 209 1.49 -28.51 -20.13
C GLY A 209 2.36 -29.66 -20.64
N ASP A 210 2.44 -29.85 -21.96
CA ASP A 210 3.19 -30.95 -22.56
C ASP A 210 4.71 -30.76 -22.43
N THR A 211 5.20 -29.53 -22.65
CA THR A 211 6.61 -29.20 -22.43
C THR A 211 7.03 -29.49 -21.00
N THR A 212 6.19 -29.14 -20.02
CA THR A 212 6.54 -29.32 -18.59
C THR A 212 6.43 -30.77 -18.11
N ARG A 213 5.47 -31.57 -18.61
CA ARG A 213 5.38 -33.03 -18.33
C ARG A 213 6.65 -33.79 -18.70
N GLY A 214 7.25 -33.43 -19.84
CA GLY A 214 8.44 -34.10 -20.34
C GLY A 214 9.76 -33.66 -19.69
N LEU A 215 9.73 -32.75 -18.70
CA LEU A 215 10.92 -32.29 -18.00
C LEU A 215 11.30 -33.24 -16.86
N PRO A 216 12.60 -33.51 -16.64
CA PRO A 216 13.06 -34.41 -15.59
C PRO A 216 12.65 -33.97 -14.18
N VAL A 217 12.34 -32.69 -14.01
CA VAL A 217 11.92 -32.09 -12.74
C VAL A 217 10.45 -32.39 -12.42
N CYS A 218 9.63 -32.63 -13.46
CA CYS A 218 8.22 -32.98 -13.32
C CYS A 218 7.99 -34.50 -13.38
N SER A 219 8.82 -35.25 -14.12
CA SER A 219 8.79 -36.71 -14.15
C SER A 219 9.54 -37.31 -12.96
N ASP A 220 9.02 -38.35 -12.32
CA ASP A 220 9.81 -39.13 -11.35
C ASP A 220 10.52 -40.28 -12.07
N LEU A 221 11.79 -40.53 -11.71
CA LEU A 221 12.61 -41.64 -12.22
C LEU A 221 12.09 -43.03 -11.85
N SER A 222 10.88 -43.17 -11.30
CA SER A 222 10.31 -44.46 -10.89
C SER A 222 9.72 -45.29 -12.04
N SER A 223 10.05 -44.96 -13.29
CA SER A 223 9.76 -45.79 -14.47
C SER A 223 11.06 -46.08 -15.21
N GLY A 224 12.00 -46.70 -14.49
CA GLY A 224 13.15 -47.38 -15.08
C GLY A 224 12.86 -48.87 -15.22
N PHE A 225 13.02 -49.36 -16.44
CA PHE A 225 13.26 -50.76 -16.83
C PHE A 225 12.18 -51.81 -16.54
N LEU A 226 11.39 -52.11 -17.57
CA LEU A 226 11.35 -53.44 -18.20
C LEU A 226 11.13 -53.26 -19.71
#